data_AF-A0A6N2Y5C7-F1
#
_entry.id   AF-A0A6N2Y5C7-F1
#
_cell.length_a   1.000
_cell.length_b   1.000
_cell.length_c   1.000
_cell.angle_alpha   90.00
_cell.angle_beta   90.00
_cell.angle_gamma   90.00
#
_symmetry.space_group_name_H-M   'P 1'
#
loop_
_entity.id
_entity.type
_entity.pdbx_description
1 polymer ?
#
loop_
_entity_poly.entity_id
_entity_poly.type
_entity_poly.pdbx_seq_one_letter_code
_entity_poly.pdbx_strand_id
1 'polypeptide(L)'
;MTGIDEITQVHVQKIKQNNNKELYEMAKYSGKDSDYLINQKVFDTFYKSLKGKQILVYSGLFKEARKKLKNGDLDYLKEVDPTEYIYQIFYHWNQKEYLASEIFDLTEEEKSKINHQMIDEIDEEI
;
A
#
# COMPACT_ATOMS: atom_id res chain seq x y z
N MET A 1 11.63 22.59 -30.97
CA MET A 1 10.19 22.62 -31.31
C MET A 1 9.57 21.38 -30.70
N THR A 2 8.61 21.53 -29.79
CA THR A 2 7.71 20.45 -29.39
C THR A 2 6.93 20.03 -30.64
N GLY A 3 7.12 18.81 -31.13
CA GLY A 3 6.58 18.33 -32.42
C GLY A 3 5.07 18.08 -32.41
N ILE A 4 4.30 19.09 -32.02
CA ILE A 4 2.84 19.06 -31.96
C ILE A 4 2.34 20.24 -32.80
N ASP A 5 1.91 19.96 -34.02
CA ASP A 5 1.56 20.97 -35.04
C ASP A 5 0.26 21.74 -34.73
N GLU A 6 -0.49 21.30 -33.72
CA GLU A 6 -1.77 21.87 -33.29
C GLU A 6 -1.63 23.10 -32.36
N ILE A 7 -0.45 23.30 -31.76
CA ILE A 7 -0.21 24.42 -30.85
C ILE A 7 0.15 25.67 -31.66
N THR A 8 -0.84 26.54 -31.88
CA THR A 8 -0.68 27.75 -32.72
C THR A 8 -0.20 28.97 -31.94
N GLN A 9 -0.31 28.98 -30.61
CA GLN A 9 0.07 30.10 -29.74
C GLN A 9 0.61 29.60 -28.41
N VAL A 10 1.70 30.22 -27.92
CA VAL A 10 2.29 29.95 -26.61
C VAL A 10 2.60 31.26 -25.90
N HIS A 11 2.22 31.35 -24.62
CA HIS A 11 2.54 32.49 -23.77
C HIS A 11 3.68 32.11 -22.82
N VAL A 12 4.83 32.78 -22.95
CA VAL A 12 6.04 32.51 -22.16
C VAL A 12 6.33 33.70 -21.24
N GLN A 13 6.46 33.43 -19.94
CA GLN A 13 6.80 34.46 -18.94
C GLN A 13 7.93 33.97 -18.02
N LYS A 14 8.80 34.90 -17.62
CA LYS A 14 9.80 34.65 -16.59
C LYS A 14 9.12 34.53 -15.22
N ILE A 15 9.50 33.51 -14.47
CA ILE A 15 8.98 33.28 -13.12
C ILE A 15 9.42 34.40 -12.19
N LYS A 16 8.47 34.92 -11.41
CA LYS A 16 8.73 35.89 -10.33
C LYS A 16 9.09 35.10 -9.08
N GLN A 17 10.30 35.25 -8.55
CA GLN A 17 10.80 34.54 -7.35
C GLN A 17 10.23 35.06 -6.03
N ASN A 18 8.99 35.57 -6.03
CA ASN A 18 8.41 36.18 -4.84
C ASN A 18 7.79 35.13 -3.91
N ASN A 19 7.55 33.90 -4.41
CA ASN A 19 7.01 32.78 -3.66
C ASN A 19 7.44 31.45 -4.29
N ASN A 20 7.27 30.33 -3.57
CA ASN A 20 7.57 28.99 -4.04
C ASN A 20 6.43 28.37 -4.88
N LYS A 21 5.31 29.06 -5.05
CA LYS A 21 4.11 28.53 -5.74
C LYS A 21 4.44 28.15 -7.19
N GLU A 22 5.11 29.03 -7.90
CA GLU A 22 5.51 28.84 -9.29
C GLU A 22 6.57 27.74 -9.42
N LEU A 23 7.44 27.59 -8.42
CA LEU A 23 8.43 26.51 -8.35
C LEU A 23 7.76 25.14 -8.17
N TYR A 24 6.71 25.05 -7.33
CA TYR A 24 5.97 23.81 -7.13
C TYR A 24 5.19 23.38 -8.38
N GLU A 25 4.58 24.32 -9.11
CA GLU A 25 3.95 24.01 -10.39
C GLU A 25 4.98 23.48 -11.40
N MET A 26 6.16 24.10 -11.50
CA MET A 26 7.22 23.55 -12.36
C MET A 26 7.62 22.13 -11.95
N ALA A 27 7.79 21.86 -10.65
CA ALA A 27 8.15 20.55 -10.16
C ALA A 27 7.11 19.46 -10.55
N LYS A 28 5.82 19.81 -10.52
CA LYS A 28 4.72 18.91 -10.90
C LYS A 28 4.82 18.41 -12.35
N TYR A 29 5.25 19.26 -13.27
CA TYR A 29 5.39 18.91 -14.69
C TYR A 29 6.80 18.45 -15.07
N SER A 30 7.78 18.66 -14.19
CA SER A 30 9.18 18.27 -14.43
C SER A 30 9.49 16.86 -13.93
N GLY A 31 8.86 16.43 -12.83
CA GLY A 31 9.07 15.09 -12.27
C GLY A 31 8.19 14.05 -12.96
N LYS A 32 8.81 13.11 -13.66
CA LYS A 32 8.15 11.89 -14.15
C LYS A 32 8.34 10.76 -13.16
N ASP A 33 7.45 9.77 -13.17
CA ASP A 33 7.57 8.58 -12.34
C ASP A 33 8.88 7.82 -12.60
N SER A 34 9.41 7.88 -13.84
CA SER A 34 10.72 7.35 -14.20
C SER A 34 11.89 8.00 -13.46
N ASP A 35 11.73 9.25 -13.03
CA ASP A 35 12.81 10.02 -12.42
C ASP A 35 13.08 9.59 -10.97
N TYR A 36 12.12 8.90 -10.35
CA TYR A 36 12.21 8.36 -8.99
C TYR A 36 13.35 7.35 -8.82
N LEU A 37 13.73 6.63 -9.90
CA LEU A 37 14.74 5.58 -9.88
C LEU A 37 16.11 6.03 -10.39
N ILE A 38 16.30 7.33 -10.64
CA ILE A 38 17.56 7.84 -11.22
C ILE A 38 18.76 7.58 -10.30
N ASN A 39 18.63 7.82 -8.99
CA ASN A 39 19.64 7.46 -7.99
C ASN A 39 19.08 7.43 -6.56
N GLN A 40 19.88 6.92 -5.62
CA GLN A 40 19.53 6.82 -4.21
C GLN A 40 19.13 8.15 -3.58
N LYS A 41 19.82 9.25 -3.91
CA LYS A 41 19.53 10.57 -3.32
C LYS A 41 18.15 11.09 -3.73
N VAL A 42 17.79 10.92 -5.01
CA VAL A 42 16.48 11.26 -5.55
C VAL A 42 15.42 10.38 -4.88
N PHE A 43 15.62 9.06 -4.87
CA PHE A 43 14.74 8.12 -4.18
C PHE A 43 14.50 8.51 -2.71
N ASP A 44 15.56 8.74 -1.93
CA ASP A 44 15.49 9.12 -0.52
C ASP A 44 14.71 10.42 -0.30
N THR A 45 14.88 11.38 -1.21
CA THR A 45 14.18 12.67 -1.14
C THR A 45 12.69 12.49 -1.36
N PHE A 46 12.31 11.74 -2.40
CA PHE A 46 10.90 11.44 -2.67
C PHE A 46 10.30 10.56 -1.57
N TYR A 47 10.99 9.51 -1.14
CA TYR A 47 10.53 8.61 -0.07
C TYR A 47 10.30 9.36 1.24
N LYS A 48 11.27 10.16 1.72
CA LYS A 48 11.08 10.98 2.94
C LYS A 48 9.95 12.00 2.80
N SER A 49 9.74 12.51 1.58
CA SER A 49 8.71 13.50 1.32
C SER A 49 7.32 12.89 1.19
N LEU A 50 7.20 11.64 0.74
CA LEU A 50 5.92 10.98 0.42
C LEU A 50 5.50 9.92 1.43
N LYS A 51 6.45 9.26 2.11
CA LYS A 51 6.16 8.18 3.07
C LYS A 51 5.20 8.67 4.15
N GLY A 52 4.10 7.95 4.33
CA GLY A 52 3.08 8.26 5.32
C GLY A 52 2.27 9.52 5.03
N LYS A 53 2.48 10.18 3.88
CA LYS A 53 1.55 11.21 3.40
C LYS A 53 0.42 10.53 2.66
N GLN A 54 -0.81 10.96 2.93
CA GLN A 54 -1.98 10.47 2.23
C GLN A 54 -1.94 10.91 0.76
N ILE A 55 -1.62 9.96 -0.14
CA ILE A 55 -1.55 10.19 -1.59
C ILE A 55 -2.96 10.21 -2.21
N LEU A 56 -3.88 9.39 -1.68
CA LEU A 56 -5.26 9.27 -2.15
C LEU A 56 -6.27 9.63 -1.05
N VAL A 57 -7.18 10.54 -1.37
CA VAL A 57 -8.31 10.91 -0.50
C VAL A 57 -9.59 10.35 -1.11
N TYR A 58 -10.21 9.41 -0.42
CA TYR A 58 -11.52 8.88 -0.80
C TYR A 58 -12.60 9.97 -0.64
N SER A 59 -13.37 10.22 -1.69
CA SER A 59 -14.46 11.19 -1.72
C SER A 59 -15.81 10.50 -1.99
N GLY A 60 -16.91 11.19 -1.68
CA GLY A 60 -18.27 10.69 -1.91
C GLY A 60 -18.54 9.32 -1.25
N LEU A 61 -19.13 8.40 -2.02
CA LEU A 61 -19.48 7.05 -1.58
C LEU A 61 -18.30 6.26 -1.03
N PHE A 62 -17.09 6.45 -1.58
CA PHE A 62 -15.89 5.75 -1.12
C PHE A 62 -15.45 6.17 0.29
N LYS A 63 -15.81 7.39 0.73
CA LYS A 63 -15.54 7.85 2.11
C LYS A 63 -16.39 7.08 3.11
N GLU A 64 -17.66 6.83 2.79
CA GLU A 64 -18.56 6.05 3.63
C GLU A 64 -18.19 4.57 3.63
N ALA A 65 -17.87 4.01 2.46
CA ALA A 65 -17.39 2.64 2.32
C ALA A 65 -16.12 2.40 3.15
N ARG A 66 -15.13 3.31 3.10
CA ARG A 66 -13.92 3.21 3.93
C ARG A 66 -14.23 3.26 5.43
N LYS A 67 -15.20 4.06 5.85
CA LYS A 67 -15.61 4.12 7.25
C LYS A 67 -16.23 2.80 7.70
N LYS A 68 -17.13 2.24 6.88
CA LYS A 68 -17.75 0.93 7.12
C LYS A 68 -16.72 -0.20 7.15
N LEU A 69 -15.76 -0.19 6.21
CA LEU A 69 -14.64 -1.14 6.19
C LEU A 69 -13.81 -1.07 7.47
N LYS A 70 -13.41 0.13 7.90
CA LYS A 70 -12.64 0.32 9.15
C LYS A 70 -13.39 -0.09 10.42
N ASN A 71 -14.72 -0.04 10.39
CA ASN A 71 -15.56 -0.41 11.52
C ASN A 71 -15.87 -1.92 11.56
N GLY A 72 -15.48 -2.69 10.54
CA GLY A 72 -15.91 -4.09 10.37
C GLY A 72 -17.35 -4.24 9.88
N ASP A 73 -18.05 -3.15 9.54
CA ASP A 73 -19.43 -3.18 9.06
C ASP A 73 -19.57 -3.93 7.71
N LEU A 74 -18.45 -4.16 7.01
CA LEU A 74 -18.37 -4.88 5.73
C LEU A 74 -17.76 -6.28 5.86
N ASP A 75 -17.47 -6.76 7.06
CA ASP A 75 -16.82 -8.06 7.29
C ASP A 75 -17.64 -9.23 6.75
N TYR A 76 -18.95 -9.08 6.61
CA TYR A 76 -19.82 -10.07 5.96
C TYR A 76 -19.51 -10.31 4.47
N LEU A 77 -18.74 -9.43 3.83
CA LEU A 77 -18.26 -9.58 2.46
C LEU A 77 -16.91 -10.31 2.37
N LYS A 78 -16.20 -10.47 3.49
CA LYS A 78 -14.93 -11.20 3.51
C LYS A 78 -15.19 -12.69 3.29
N GLU A 79 -14.32 -13.33 2.52
CA GLU A 79 -14.33 -14.78 2.39
C GLU A 79 -13.89 -15.41 3.71
N VAL A 80 -14.53 -16.52 4.06
CA VAL A 80 -14.15 -17.35 5.21
C VAL A 80 -13.24 -18.45 4.69
N ASP A 81 -12.13 -18.70 5.38
CA ASP A 81 -11.23 -19.79 5.01
C ASP A 81 -11.96 -21.14 5.16
N PRO A 82 -12.13 -21.92 4.08
CA PRO A 82 -12.76 -23.24 4.15
C PRO A 82 -11.82 -24.33 4.71
N THR A 83 -10.55 -24.00 4.98
CA THR A 83 -9.54 -24.96 5.43
C THR A 83 -9.77 -25.34 6.89
N GLU A 84 -9.88 -26.64 7.14
CA GLU A 84 -9.95 -27.19 8.49
C GLU A 84 -8.55 -27.54 8.99
N TYR A 85 -8.03 -26.73 9.92
CA TYR A 85 -6.79 -27.04 10.62
C TYR A 85 -7.07 -28.06 11.72
N ILE A 86 -6.30 -29.15 11.71
CA ILE A 86 -6.46 -30.28 12.63
C ILE A 86 -5.19 -30.59 13.43
N TYR A 87 -4.03 -30.09 12.99
CA TYR A 87 -2.74 -30.34 13.62
C TYR A 87 -2.01 -29.05 13.98
N GLN A 88 -1.31 -29.07 15.11
CA GLN A 88 -0.26 -28.13 15.45
C GLN A 88 1.10 -28.82 15.26
N ILE A 89 1.97 -28.22 14.45
CA ILE A 89 3.31 -28.75 14.15
C ILE A 89 4.35 -27.78 14.71
N PHE A 90 5.21 -28.28 15.60
CA PHE A 90 6.32 -27.51 16.14
C PHE A 90 7.59 -27.76 15.32
N TYR A 91 8.26 -26.69 14.93
CA TYR A 91 9.56 -26.74 14.29
C TYR A 91 10.60 -26.11 15.20
N HIS A 92 11.78 -26.74 15.30
CA HIS A 92 12.94 -26.16 15.96
C HIS A 92 14.01 -25.83 14.92
N TRP A 93 14.66 -24.69 15.09
CA TRP A 93 15.78 -24.29 14.25
C TRP A 93 17.06 -24.96 14.74
N ASN A 94 17.73 -25.73 13.89
CA ASN A 94 18.99 -26.37 14.21
C ASN A 94 19.96 -26.30 13.04
N GLN A 95 21.19 -25.87 13.30
CA GLN A 95 22.34 -25.92 12.38
C GLN A 95 22.05 -25.57 10.90
N LYS A 96 21.12 -24.62 10.66
CA LYS A 96 20.68 -24.05 9.36
C LYS A 96 19.42 -24.63 8.72
N GLU A 97 18.69 -25.53 9.39
CA GLU A 97 17.40 -26.02 8.90
C GLU A 97 16.34 -26.08 10.02
N TYR A 98 15.06 -26.06 9.61
CA TYR A 98 13.93 -26.30 10.50
C TYR A 98 13.61 -27.78 10.51
N LEU A 99 13.65 -28.39 11.67
CA LEU A 99 13.27 -29.78 11.87
C LEU A 99 11.94 -29.82 12.62
N ALA A 100 10.96 -30.56 12.08
CA ALA A 100 9.71 -30.81 12.78
C ALA A 100 9.99 -31.65 14.04
N SER A 101 9.73 -31.09 15.21
CA SER A 101 9.97 -31.77 16.50
C SER A 101 8.76 -32.59 16.93
N GLU A 102 7.56 -32.00 16.87
CA GLU A 102 6.36 -32.56 17.50
C GLU A 102 5.12 -32.20 16.68
N ILE A 103 4.16 -33.13 16.61
CA ILE A 103 2.85 -32.95 15.97
C ILE A 103 1.79 -33.30 17.00
N PHE A 104 0.85 -32.39 17.22
CA PHE A 104 -0.28 -32.59 18.13
C PHE A 104 -1.59 -32.42 17.37
N ASP A 105 -2.55 -33.29 17.65
CA ASP A 105 -3.95 -33.07 17.28
C ASP A 105 -4.48 -31.85 18.05
N LEU A 106 -5.15 -30.94 17.35
CA LEU A 106 -5.83 -29.82 17.98
C LEU A 106 -7.01 -30.32 18.82
N THR A 107 -7.18 -29.73 20.00
CA THR A 107 -8.38 -29.91 20.80
C THR A 107 -9.58 -29.25 20.14
N GLU A 108 -10.80 -29.65 20.49
CA GLU A 108 -12.02 -29.04 19.95
C GLU A 108 -12.11 -27.53 20.28
N GLU A 109 -11.59 -27.12 21.43
CA GLU A 109 -11.52 -25.69 21.79
C GLU A 109 -10.56 -24.91 20.88
N GLU A 110 -9.45 -25.51 20.45
CA GLU A 110 -8.49 -24.87 19.55
C GLU A 110 -8.99 -24.84 18.12
N LYS A 111 -9.60 -25.93 17.63
CA LYS A 111 -10.25 -25.97 16.31
C LYS A 111 -11.32 -24.88 16.18
N SER A 112 -12.16 -24.72 17.21
CA SER A 112 -13.18 -23.67 17.23
C SER A 112 -12.60 -22.25 17.23
N LYS A 113 -11.36 -22.05 17.67
CA LYS A 113 -10.70 -20.75 17.66
C LYS A 113 -10.00 -20.45 16.35
N ILE A 114 -9.41 -21.47 15.72
CA ILE A 114 -8.51 -21.30 14.55
C ILE A 114 -9.26 -21.44 13.22
N ASN A 115 -10.23 -22.35 13.12
CA ASN A 115 -10.94 -22.62 11.88
C ASN A 115 -12.06 -21.60 11.65
N HIS A 116 -12.47 -21.43 10.39
CA HIS A 116 -13.54 -20.52 9.97
C HIS A 116 -13.29 -19.04 10.32
N GLN A 117 -12.02 -18.64 10.41
CA GLN A 117 -11.68 -17.22 10.48
C GLN A 117 -11.87 -16.56 9.11
N MET A 118 -12.19 -15.26 9.13
CA MET A 118 -12.22 -14.47 7.91
C MET A 118 -10.81 -14.35 7.35
N ILE A 119 -10.69 -14.45 6.03
CA ILE A 119 -9.43 -14.20 5.35
C ILE A 119 -9.18 -12.70 5.44
N ASP A 120 -8.25 -12.31 6.31
CA ASP A 120 -7.74 -10.94 6.30
C ASP A 120 -6.84 -10.81 5.07
N GLU A 121 -7.29 -10.04 4.08
CA GLU A 121 -6.42 -9.56 3.00
C GLU A 121 -5.23 -8.86 3.66
N ILE A 122 -4.01 -9.16 3.22
CA ILE A 122 -2.78 -8.53 3.73
C ILE A 122 -3.00 -7.03 3.69
N ASP A 123 -3.04 -6.38 4.85
CA ASP A 123 -3.03 -4.93 4.96
C ASP A 123 -1.80 -4.43 4.20
N GLU A 124 -2.00 -3.99 2.95
CA GLU A 124 -0.99 -3.19 2.28
C GLU A 124 -0.86 -1.90 3.11
N GLU A 125 0.22 -1.80 3.88
CA GLU A 125 0.62 -0.56 4.55
C GLU A 125 0.78 0.54 3.47
N ILE A 126 -0.30 1.28 3.18
CA ILE A 126 -0.29 2.51 2.37
C ILE A 126 0.09 3.71 3.24
#